data_AF-A0A536REF5-F1
#
_entry.id   AF-A0A536REF5-F1
#
_cell.length_a   1.000
_cell.length_b   1.000
_cell.length_c   1.000
_cell.angle_alpha   90.00
_cell.angle_beta   90.00
_cell.angle_gamma   90.00
#
_symmetry.space_group_name_H-M   'P 1'
#
loop_
_entity.id
_entity.type
_entity.pdbx_description
1 polymer ?
#
loop_
_entity_poly.entity_id
_entity_poly.type
_entity_poly.pdbx_seq_one_letter_code
_entity_poly.pdbx_strand_id
1 'polypeptide(L)'
;MKSVRGGGRPAGPMVVRSKLPTHSDALLRDVLSGLPAATGYRVTVKPLRYRIAPHLQAFTYWDEPEIVLQVPEPFRPFREMVDLGADGTPIVLFRTRREVIRFLYLHEFCHWWLYLTHGWGSSAEIACDRYALANYRRRG
;
A
#
# COMPACT_ATOMS: atom_id res chain seq x y z
N MET A 1 12.65 -7.12 -21.92
CA MET A 1 11.91 -7.64 -20.75
C MET A 1 10.42 -7.58 -21.07
N LYS A 2 9.68 -8.65 -20.81
CA LYS A 2 8.24 -8.69 -21.10
C LYS A 2 7.52 -7.88 -20.02
N SER A 3 7.00 -6.71 -20.41
CA SER A 3 6.07 -5.96 -19.59
C SER A 3 4.89 -6.86 -19.21
N VAL A 4 4.36 -6.73 -17.99
CA VAL A 4 3.11 -7.40 -17.58
C VAL A 4 1.91 -6.88 -18.40
N ARG A 5 2.10 -5.84 -19.23
CA ARG A 5 1.15 -5.41 -20.27
C ARG A 5 0.74 -6.60 -21.16
N GLY A 6 -0.53 -7.00 -21.03
CA GLY A 6 -1.18 -7.98 -21.90
C GLY A 6 -1.14 -9.43 -21.42
N GLY A 7 -0.50 -9.74 -20.28
CA GLY A 7 -0.41 -11.12 -19.75
C GLY A 7 -1.60 -11.58 -18.90
N GLY A 8 -2.54 -10.68 -18.59
CA GLY A 8 -3.59 -10.92 -17.61
C GLY A 8 -3.08 -10.83 -16.16
N ARG A 9 -3.99 -11.02 -15.20
CA ARG A 9 -3.66 -11.01 -13.76
C ARG A 9 -2.71 -12.17 -13.46
N PRO A 10 -1.56 -11.95 -12.80
CA PRO A 10 -0.69 -13.06 -12.43
C PRO A 10 -1.45 -14.08 -11.57
N ALA A 11 -1.20 -15.37 -11.83
CA ALA A 11 -1.91 -16.46 -11.19
C ALA A 11 -1.43 -16.69 -9.75
N GLY A 12 -2.26 -17.37 -8.94
CA GLY A 12 -1.94 -17.76 -7.57
C GLY A 12 -2.33 -16.73 -6.51
N PRO A 13 -2.26 -17.08 -5.22
CA PRO A 13 -2.72 -16.21 -4.14
C PRO A 13 -1.81 -14.97 -3.98
N MET A 14 -2.33 -13.95 -3.28
CA MET A 14 -1.49 -12.89 -2.74
C MET A 14 -0.56 -13.48 -1.67
N VAL A 15 0.74 -13.19 -1.74
CA VAL A 15 1.72 -13.66 -0.75
C VAL A 15 2.15 -12.49 0.11
N VAL A 16 2.07 -12.62 1.43
CA VAL A 16 2.50 -11.56 2.38
C VAL A 16 3.85 -11.94 2.98
N ARG A 17 4.81 -11.00 2.93
CA ARG A 17 6.17 -11.18 3.48
C ARG A 17 6.53 -10.00 4.38
N SER A 18 6.93 -10.30 5.61
CA SER A 18 7.47 -9.32 6.55
C SER A 18 8.98 -9.25 6.46
N LYS A 19 9.49 -8.02 6.44
CA LYS A 19 10.86 -7.66 6.82
C LYS A 19 10.87 -6.72 8.03
N LEU A 20 9.71 -6.49 8.66
CA LEU A 20 9.59 -5.68 9.86
C LEU A 20 10.01 -6.52 11.09
N PRO A 21 10.94 -6.02 11.93
CA PRO A 21 11.32 -6.73 13.15
C PRO A 21 10.16 -6.98 14.13
N THR A 22 9.12 -6.14 14.06
CA THR A 22 7.99 -6.14 15.00
C THR A 22 6.78 -6.94 14.51
N HIS A 23 6.77 -7.39 13.25
CA HIS A 23 5.62 -8.08 12.66
C HIS A 23 6.04 -9.37 11.98
N SER A 24 5.33 -10.46 12.25
CA SER A 24 5.45 -11.70 11.48
C SER A 24 4.56 -11.65 10.23
N ASP A 25 4.80 -12.54 9.27
CA ASP A 25 3.93 -12.69 8.10
C ASP A 25 2.47 -12.98 8.49
N ALA A 26 2.25 -13.73 9.58
CA ALA A 26 0.91 -14.03 10.10
C ALA A 26 0.22 -12.78 10.63
N LEU A 27 0.93 -11.94 11.40
CA LEU A 27 0.39 -10.67 11.88
C LEU A 27 0.07 -9.72 10.72
N LEU A 28 0.91 -9.68 9.69
CA LEU A 28 0.62 -8.86 8.51
C LEU A 28 -0.59 -9.37 7.73
N ARG A 29 -0.80 -10.69 7.64
CA ARG A 29 -2.03 -11.26 7.07
C ARG A 29 -3.26 -10.82 7.85
N ASP A 30 -3.19 -10.82 9.18
CA ASP A 30 -4.27 -10.29 10.03
C ASP A 30 -4.52 -8.78 9.81
N VAL A 31 -3.44 -7.98 9.77
CA VAL A 31 -3.51 -6.54 9.47
C VAL A 31 -4.17 -6.26 8.13
N LEU A 32 -3.95 -7.11 7.11
CA LEU A 32 -4.53 -6.98 5.78
C LEU A 32 -5.87 -7.71 5.62
N SER A 33 -6.36 -8.39 6.65
CA SER A 33 -7.64 -9.09 6.60
C SER A 33 -8.80 -8.14 6.26
N GLY A 34 -9.76 -8.67 5.47
CA GLY A 34 -10.91 -7.93 4.96
C GLY A 34 -10.61 -6.90 3.86
N LEU A 35 -9.36 -6.77 3.41
CA LEU A 35 -9.00 -5.93 2.27
C LEU A 35 -8.99 -6.74 0.97
N PRO A 36 -9.20 -6.10 -0.21
CA PRO A 36 -9.12 -6.80 -1.48
C PRO A 36 -7.72 -7.37 -1.67
N ALA A 37 -7.60 -8.56 -2.26
CA ALA A 37 -6.32 -9.24 -2.44
C ALA A 37 -5.65 -8.86 -3.77
N ALA A 38 -4.38 -8.46 -3.73
CA ALA A 38 -3.53 -8.35 -4.92
C ALA A 38 -3.07 -9.76 -5.39
N THR A 39 -4.01 -10.57 -5.89
CA THR A 39 -3.75 -11.94 -6.38
C THR A 39 -2.59 -11.96 -7.39
N GLY A 40 -1.72 -12.95 -7.23
CA GLY A 40 -0.49 -13.12 -8.01
C GLY A 40 0.67 -12.24 -7.56
N TYR A 41 0.44 -11.25 -6.69
CA TYR A 41 1.48 -10.36 -6.19
C TYR A 41 1.99 -10.76 -4.80
N ARG A 42 3.25 -10.43 -4.55
CA ARG A 42 3.84 -10.41 -3.22
C ARG A 42 3.67 -9.03 -2.60
N VAL A 43 3.19 -8.96 -1.36
CA VAL A 43 3.18 -7.75 -0.54
C VAL A 43 4.32 -7.87 0.47
N THR A 44 5.38 -7.10 0.27
CA THR A 44 6.53 -7.04 1.17
C THR A 44 6.43 -5.81 2.05
N VAL A 45 6.35 -6.01 3.38
CA VAL A 45 6.34 -4.90 4.34
C VAL A 45 7.71 -4.79 4.99
N LYS A 46 8.35 -3.62 4.89
CA LYS A 46 9.72 -3.40 5.39
C LYS A 46 9.86 -2.08 6.16
N PRO A 47 10.90 -1.93 7.00
CA PRO A 47 11.16 -0.67 7.68
C PRO A 47 11.43 0.48 6.71
N LEU A 48 10.92 1.66 7.09
CA LEU A 48 11.30 2.95 6.56
C LEU A 48 12.15 3.68 7.61
N ARG A 49 13.44 3.83 7.33
CA ARG A 49 14.29 4.71 8.14
C ARG A 49 14.10 6.14 7.64
N TYR A 50 13.69 7.03 8.53
CA TYR A 50 13.50 8.45 8.23
C TYR A 50 14.50 9.29 9.04
N ARG A 51 14.93 10.43 8.47
CA ARG A 51 15.86 11.36 9.13
C ARG A 51 15.16 12.55 9.79
N ILE A 52 14.13 13.09 9.13
CA ILE A 52 13.45 14.31 9.55
C ILE A 52 12.17 13.95 10.30
N ALA A 53 11.22 13.31 9.60
CA ALA A 53 9.94 12.90 10.16
C ALA A 53 9.43 11.59 9.53
N PRO A 54 8.62 10.81 10.26
CA PRO A 54 7.86 9.71 9.65
C PRO A 54 7.00 10.23 8.50
N HIS A 55 6.88 9.45 7.43
CA HIS A 55 6.05 9.77 6.27
C HIS A 55 5.55 8.47 5.64
N LEU A 56 4.61 8.59 4.71
CA LEU A 56 4.12 7.47 3.91
C LEU A 56 5.09 7.17 2.76
N GLN A 57 5.42 5.90 2.54
CA GLN A 57 6.19 5.47 1.38
C GLN A 57 5.80 4.04 0.99
N ALA A 58 5.45 3.83 -0.26
CA ALA A 58 5.21 2.51 -0.83
C ALA A 58 5.48 2.54 -2.34
N PHE A 59 5.53 1.34 -2.93
CA PHE A 59 5.79 1.16 -4.35
C PHE A 59 5.05 -0.06 -4.89
N THR A 60 4.45 0.08 -6.06
CA THR A 60 4.02 -1.04 -6.90
C THR A 60 5.04 -1.24 -8.02
N TYR A 61 5.59 -2.45 -8.12
CA TYR A 61 6.44 -2.83 -9.23
C TYR A 61 5.61 -3.36 -10.40
N TRP A 62 5.93 -2.88 -11.61
CA TRP A 62 5.16 -3.19 -12.83
C TRP A 62 5.74 -4.35 -13.62
N ASP A 63 7.06 -4.52 -13.56
CA ASP A 63 7.79 -5.59 -14.24
C ASP A 63 8.01 -6.81 -13.34
N GLU A 64 7.69 -6.68 -12.04
CA GLU A 64 7.75 -7.73 -11.04
C GLU A 64 6.45 -7.75 -10.24
N PRO A 65 5.89 -8.92 -9.91
CA PRO A 65 4.63 -9.00 -9.17
C PRO A 65 4.85 -8.72 -7.68
N GLU A 66 5.23 -7.49 -7.34
CA GLU A 66 5.51 -7.06 -5.97
C GLU A 66 4.95 -5.66 -5.65
N ILE A 67 4.34 -5.54 -4.47
CA ILE A 67 4.02 -4.29 -3.78
C ILE A 67 4.90 -4.21 -2.55
N VAL A 68 5.59 -3.09 -2.35
CA VAL A 68 6.45 -2.85 -1.19
C VAL A 68 5.86 -1.74 -0.34
N LEU A 69 5.56 -2.06 0.92
CA LEU A 69 5.07 -1.09 1.91
C LEU A 69 6.20 -0.76 2.88
N GLN A 70 6.46 0.52 3.07
CA GLN A 70 7.53 1.00 3.94
C GLN A 70 6.95 1.66 5.19
N VAL A 71 7.17 1.02 6.35
CA VAL A 71 6.59 1.48 7.64
C VAL A 71 7.64 2.22 8.45
N PRO A 72 7.38 3.46 8.91
CA PRO A 72 8.33 4.23 9.71
C PRO A 72 8.86 3.47 10.93
N GLU A 73 10.18 3.42 11.06
CA GLU A 73 10.89 2.83 12.20
C GLU A 73 12.00 3.77 12.73
N PRO A 74 12.02 4.10 14.03
CA PRO A 74 11.05 3.69 15.06
C PRO A 74 9.67 4.31 14.81
N PHE A 75 8.60 3.54 14.98
CA PHE A 75 7.27 4.09 14.76
C PHE A 75 6.89 5.10 15.85
N ARG A 76 6.43 6.27 15.42
CA ARG A 76 5.76 7.28 16.25
C ARG A 76 4.51 7.75 15.50
N PRO A 77 3.40 8.06 16.19
CA PRO A 77 2.26 8.68 15.55
C PRO A 77 2.67 9.94 14.79
N PHE A 78 2.16 10.12 13.58
CA PHE A 78 2.51 11.25 12.73
C PHE A 78 1.32 11.70 11.89
N ARG A 79 1.45 12.90 11.35
CA ARG A 79 0.47 13.53 10.48
C ARG A 79 1.05 13.61 9.09
N GLU A 80 0.29 13.17 8.11
CA GLU A 80 0.65 13.26 6.69
C GLU A 80 -0.42 14.09 5.96
N MET A 81 0.00 14.91 5.00
CA MET A 81 -0.92 15.52 4.04
C MET A 81 -1.29 14.47 2.99
N VAL A 82 -2.58 14.26 2.76
CA VAL A 82 -3.08 13.34 1.73
C VAL A 82 -3.80 14.16 0.67
N ASP A 83 -3.43 14.03 -0.61
CA ASP A 83 -3.98 14.87 -1.67
C ASP A 83 -5.23 14.23 -2.29
N LEU A 84 -6.38 14.86 -2.06
CA LEU A 84 -7.67 14.41 -2.61
C LEU A 84 -8.09 15.27 -3.81
N GLY A 85 -7.17 16.06 -4.38
CA GLY A 85 -7.41 16.95 -5.51
C GLY A 85 -8.43 18.03 -5.17
N ALA A 86 -9.54 18.05 -5.92
CA ALA A 86 -10.61 19.04 -5.70
C ALA A 86 -11.28 18.95 -4.32
N ASP A 87 -11.15 17.82 -3.61
CA ASP A 87 -11.69 17.66 -2.25
C ASP A 87 -10.73 18.18 -1.16
N GLY A 88 -9.56 18.69 -1.57
CA GLY A 88 -8.55 19.30 -0.71
C GLY A 88 -7.47 18.35 -0.23
N THR A 89 -6.62 18.85 0.66
CA THR A 89 -5.43 18.13 1.16
C THR A 89 -5.49 17.99 2.69
N PRO A 90 -6.32 17.08 3.23
CA PRO A 90 -6.44 16.91 4.67
C PRO A 90 -5.14 16.43 5.32
N ILE A 91 -4.92 16.89 6.56
CA ILE A 91 -3.84 16.39 7.42
C ILE A 91 -4.36 15.17 8.21
N VAL A 92 -3.92 13.98 7.80
CA VAL A 92 -4.38 12.70 8.34
C VAL A 92 -3.43 12.22 9.44
N LEU A 93 -3.99 11.95 10.63
CA LEU A 93 -3.24 11.38 11.75
C LEU A 93 -3.21 9.84 11.66
N PHE A 94 -1.99 9.29 11.58
CA PHE A 94 -1.67 7.87 11.70
C PHE A 94 -1.16 7.57 13.11
N ARG A 95 -1.94 6.82 13.89
CA ARG A 95 -1.66 6.46 15.29
C ARG A 95 -0.97 5.11 15.43
N THR A 96 -1.13 4.22 14.45
CA THR A 96 -0.64 2.84 14.54
C THR A 96 0.04 2.37 13.26
N ARG A 97 0.95 1.39 13.38
CA ARG A 97 1.53 0.69 12.22
C ARG A 97 0.43 0.05 11.36
N ARG A 98 -0.63 -0.48 11.97
CA ARG A 98 -1.78 -1.07 11.27
C ARG A 98 -2.43 -0.06 10.31
N GLU A 99 -2.63 1.17 10.77
CA GLU A 99 -3.21 2.24 9.94
C GLU A 99 -2.31 2.57 8.74
N VAL A 100 -0.99 2.71 8.96
CA VAL A 100 -0.02 2.95 7.88
C VAL A 100 0.01 1.81 6.88
N ILE A 101 0.14 0.57 7.36
CA ILE A 101 0.19 -0.62 6.49
C ILE A 101 -1.06 -0.72 5.62
N ARG A 102 -2.25 -0.54 6.20
CA ARG A 102 -3.49 -0.64 5.43
C ARG A 102 -3.69 0.53 4.46
N PHE A 103 -3.32 1.74 4.86
CA PHE A 103 -3.41 2.90 3.97
C PHE A 103 -2.49 2.71 2.76
N LEU A 104 -1.21 2.44 3.00
CA LEU A 104 -0.24 2.18 1.92
C LEU A 104 -0.67 1.01 1.05
N TYR A 105 -1.14 -0.08 1.65
CA TYR A 105 -1.62 -1.23 0.89
C TYR A 105 -2.78 -0.87 -0.04
N LEU A 106 -3.79 -0.15 0.44
CA LEU A 106 -4.95 0.22 -0.37
C LEU A 106 -4.60 1.21 -1.48
N HIS A 107 -3.68 2.13 -1.21
CA HIS A 107 -3.15 3.07 -2.19
C HIS A 107 -2.45 2.30 -3.32
N GLU A 108 -1.49 1.43 -2.99
CA GLU A 108 -0.77 0.62 -3.98
C GLU A 108 -1.67 -0.42 -4.67
N PHE A 109 -2.63 -0.99 -3.95
CA PHE A 109 -3.63 -1.89 -4.53
C PHE A 109 -4.44 -1.19 -5.62
N CYS A 110 -4.83 0.06 -5.40
CA CYS A 110 -5.54 0.87 -6.40
C CYS A 110 -4.68 1.09 -7.64
N HIS A 111 -3.41 1.46 -7.47
CA HIS A 111 -2.45 1.61 -8.56
C HIS A 111 -2.28 0.31 -9.36
N TRP A 112 -2.07 -0.80 -8.65
CA TRP A 112 -2.00 -2.13 -9.24
C TRP A 112 -3.26 -2.49 -10.03
N TRP A 113 -4.45 -2.26 -9.45
CA TRP A 113 -5.72 -2.58 -10.09
C TRP A 113 -5.93 -1.75 -11.37
N LEU A 114 -5.76 -0.44 -11.29
CA LEU A 114 -5.93 0.48 -12.43
C LEU A 114 -4.90 0.25 -13.53
N TYR A 115 -3.68 -0.17 -13.17
CA TYR A 115 -2.70 -0.61 -14.15
C TYR A 115 -3.17 -1.85 -14.91
N LEU A 116 -3.69 -2.86 -14.22
CA LEU A 116 -4.15 -4.08 -14.87
C LEU A 116 -5.42 -3.88 -15.71
N THR A 117 -6.35 -3.02 -15.27
CA THR A 117 -7.62 -2.83 -15.97
C THR A 117 -7.59 -1.74 -17.04
N HIS A 118 -6.78 -0.68 -16.84
CA HIS A 118 -6.76 0.50 -17.72
C HIS A 118 -5.37 0.89 -18.22
N GLY A 119 -4.30 0.28 -17.72
CA GLY A 119 -2.92 0.68 -18.02
C GLY A 119 -2.49 1.97 -17.31
N TRP A 120 -3.27 2.45 -16.34
CA TRP A 120 -3.06 3.69 -15.61
C TRP A 120 -2.25 3.43 -14.33
N GLY A 121 -0.94 3.27 -14.45
CA GLY A 121 -0.04 3.00 -13.31
C GLY A 121 -0.02 4.13 -12.28
N SER A 122 1.09 4.85 -12.15
CA SER A 122 1.22 5.98 -11.20
C SER A 122 0.49 7.26 -11.63
N SER A 123 -0.39 7.19 -12.64
CA SER A 123 -1.12 8.37 -13.14
C SER A 123 -2.42 8.66 -12.39
N ALA A 124 -2.74 7.87 -11.35
CA ALA A 124 -4.03 7.88 -10.66
C ALA A 124 -3.92 8.21 -9.15
N GLU A 125 -2.85 8.90 -8.73
CA GLU A 125 -2.52 9.20 -7.32
C GLU A 125 -3.72 9.71 -6.51
N ILE A 126 -4.41 10.75 -6.99
CA ILE A 126 -5.58 11.34 -6.30
C ILE A 126 -6.71 10.31 -6.10
N ALA A 127 -6.95 9.45 -7.09
CA ALA A 127 -7.97 8.41 -6.98
C ALA A 127 -7.56 7.34 -5.95
N CYS A 128 -6.28 6.99 -5.91
CA CYS A 128 -5.74 5.99 -4.99
C CYS A 128 -5.64 6.52 -3.54
N ASP A 129 -5.33 7.80 -3.35
CA ASP A 129 -5.41 8.48 -2.05
C ASP A 129 -6.84 8.54 -1.51
N ARG A 130 -7.80 8.94 -2.35
CA ARG A 130 -9.24 8.91 -2.01
C ARG A 130 -9.68 7.51 -1.61
N TYR A 131 -9.29 6.51 -2.39
CA TYR A 131 -9.62 5.11 -2.12
C TYR A 131 -9.02 4.63 -0.81
N ALA A 132 -7.73 4.88 -0.56
CA ALA A 132 -7.06 4.48 0.68
C ALA A 132 -7.69 5.16 1.90
N LEU A 133 -7.90 6.48 1.83
CA LEU A 133 -8.45 7.26 2.94
C LEU A 133 -9.85 6.80 3.35
N ALA A 134 -10.71 6.46 2.38
CA ALA A 134 -12.07 5.99 2.63
C ALA A 134 -12.14 4.58 3.27
N ASN A 135 -11.05 3.80 3.22
CA ASN A 135 -11.09 2.37 3.50
C ASN A 135 -10.12 1.88 4.59
N TYR A 136 -8.98 2.54 4.84
CA TYR A 136 -7.91 1.97 5.68
C TYR A 136 -8.31 1.67 7.13
N ARG A 137 -9.29 2.41 7.67
CA ARG A 137 -9.82 2.23 9.03
C ARG A 137 -10.91 1.17 9.15
N ARG A 138 -11.45 0.64 8.04
CA ARG A 138 -12.48 -0.39 8.10
C ARG A 138 -11.94 -1.61 8.85
N ARG A 139 -12.78 -2.22 9.68
CA ARG A 139 -12.49 -3.51 10.31
C ARG A 139 -12.86 -4.60 9.30
N GLY A 140 -11.96 -5.56 9.11
CA GLY A 140 -12.23 -6.80 8.40
C GLY A 140 -12.82 -7.83 9.34
#